data_AF-A0A9E0A5W3-F1
#
_entry.id   AF-A0A9E0A5W3-F1
#
_cell.length_a   1.000
_cell.length_b   1.000
_cell.length_c   1.000
_cell.angle_alpha   90.00
_cell.angle_beta   90.00
_cell.angle_gamma   90.00
#
_symmetry.space_group_name_H-M   'P 1'
#
loop_
_entity.id
_entity.type
_entity.pdbx_description
1 polymer ?
#
loop_
_entity_poly.entity_id
_entity_poly.type
_entity_poly.pdbx_seq_one_letter_code
_entity_poly.pdbx_strand_id
1 'polypeptide(L)'
;MSEQIKHECGIALIRLLKPLEYYQLKYGTWRYGLHKLYLLMEKQHNRGQDGAGLTTIKFDLAPGKKYIDRERSNSSTPIKDIFDAVNKGINKYSSKPELLNDPVFAKENIPFAGELFLGHLRYGTFGNNSIDYVHPVMRDNNWKSRTLV
;
A
#
# COMPACT_ATOMS: atom_id res chain seq x y z
N MET A 1 -13.97 -20.32 27.11
CA MET A 1 -13.45 -18.95 27.35
C MET A 1 -13.45 -18.24 26.00
N SER A 2 -14.57 -17.64 25.61
CA SER A 2 -14.64 -16.81 24.41
C SER A 2 -14.00 -15.47 24.73
N GLU A 3 -12.76 -15.30 24.29
CA GLU A 3 -12.06 -14.02 24.33
C GLU A 3 -12.92 -12.99 23.59
N GLN A 4 -13.20 -11.85 24.24
CA GLN A 4 -14.01 -10.80 23.65
C GLN A 4 -13.24 -10.25 22.44
N ILE A 5 -13.72 -10.53 21.22
CA ILE A 5 -13.16 -9.96 19.99
C ILE A 5 -13.39 -8.45 20.08
N LYS A 6 -12.39 -7.72 20.56
CA LYS A 6 -12.38 -6.27 20.43
C LYS A 6 -12.41 -6.00 18.93
N HIS A 7 -13.43 -5.31 18.46
CA HIS A 7 -13.62 -4.87 17.09
C HIS A 7 -12.50 -3.88 16.71
N GLU A 8 -11.30 -4.40 16.54
CA GLU A 8 -10.08 -3.64 16.31
C GLU A 8 -9.68 -3.83 14.86
N CYS A 9 -9.70 -2.74 14.10
CA CYS A 9 -9.07 -2.65 12.80
C CYS A 9 -7.62 -3.18 12.84
N GLY A 10 -7.18 -3.77 11.73
CA GLY A 10 -5.79 -4.18 11.55
C GLY A 10 -4.94 -3.06 10.97
N ILE A 11 -3.68 -2.94 11.40
CA ILE A 11 -2.70 -2.01 10.81
C ILE A 11 -1.42 -2.78 10.49
N ALA A 12 -0.80 -2.46 9.36
CA ALA A 12 0.53 -2.94 9.00
C ALA A 12 1.36 -1.78 8.48
N LEU A 13 2.50 -1.50 9.11
CA LEU A 13 3.44 -0.47 8.67
C LEU A 13 4.78 -1.14 8.31
N ILE A 14 5.29 -0.86 7.12
CA ILE A 14 6.60 -1.33 6.68
C ILE A 14 7.41 -0.13 6.22
N ARG A 15 8.58 0.07 6.82
CA ARG A 15 9.60 0.99 6.34
C ARG A 15 10.82 0.19 5.87
N LEU A 16 11.15 0.30 4.60
CA LEU A 16 12.39 -0.22 4.06
C LEU A 16 13.55 0.65 4.54
N LEU A 17 14.58 0.02 5.11
CA LEU A 17 15.78 0.70 5.64
C LEU A 17 16.91 0.82 4.62
N LYS A 18 16.72 0.23 3.45
CA LYS A 18 17.64 0.24 2.31
C LYS A 18 16.87 0.71 1.07
N PRO A 19 17.56 1.22 0.04
CA PRO A 19 16.88 1.67 -1.16
C PRO A 19 16.42 0.46 -2.01
N LEU A 20 15.54 0.69 -2.99
CA LEU A 20 14.87 -0.39 -3.73
C LEU A 20 15.86 -1.32 -4.48
N GLU A 21 17.00 -0.78 -4.90
CA GLU A 21 18.11 -1.47 -5.55
C GLU A 21 18.66 -2.60 -4.68
N TYR A 22 18.78 -2.36 -3.37
CA TYR A 22 19.22 -3.40 -2.43
C TYR A 22 18.28 -4.61 -2.46
N TYR A 23 16.97 -4.37 -2.48
CA TYR A 23 15.97 -5.44 -2.49
C TYR A 23 15.89 -6.13 -3.84
N GLN A 24 16.05 -5.39 -4.95
CA GLN A 24 16.18 -5.97 -6.28
C GLN A 24 17.37 -6.92 -6.36
N LEU A 25 18.55 -6.50 -5.90
CA LEU A 25 19.76 -7.34 -5.94
C LEU A 25 19.68 -8.53 -4.99
N LYS A 26 19.17 -8.32 -3.77
CA LYS A 26 19.15 -9.37 -2.72
C LYS A 26 18.02 -10.38 -2.90
N TYR A 27 16.84 -9.94 -3.33
CA TYR A 27 15.62 -10.76 -3.38
C TYR A 27 15.09 -10.95 -4.81
N GLY A 28 15.76 -10.41 -5.82
CA GLY A 28 15.31 -10.45 -7.21
C GLY A 28 14.12 -9.54 -7.51
N THR A 29 13.69 -8.71 -6.55
CA THR A 29 12.54 -7.81 -6.75
C THR A 29 12.57 -6.59 -5.83
N TRP A 30 12.35 -5.41 -6.39
CA TRP A 30 12.11 -4.17 -5.63
C TRP A 30 10.76 -4.18 -4.90
N ARG A 31 9.82 -5.07 -5.30
CA ARG A 31 8.47 -5.18 -4.72
C ARG A 31 8.43 -5.86 -3.35
N TYR A 32 9.60 -6.09 -2.74
CA TYR A 32 9.72 -6.78 -1.46
C TYR A 32 8.79 -6.20 -0.38
N GLY A 33 8.73 -4.87 -0.26
CA GLY A 33 7.85 -4.19 0.69
C GLY A 33 6.36 -4.49 0.46
N LEU A 34 5.90 -4.46 -0.80
CA LEU A 34 4.53 -4.79 -1.19
C LEU A 34 4.18 -6.24 -0.85
N HIS A 35 5.05 -7.19 -1.20
CA HIS A 35 4.81 -8.61 -0.91
C HIS A 35 4.74 -8.85 0.61
N LYS A 36 5.61 -8.22 1.40
CA LYS A 36 5.56 -8.33 2.86
C LYS A 36 4.29 -7.70 3.43
N LEU A 37 3.85 -6.57 2.88
CA LEU A 37 2.64 -5.92 3.33
C LEU A 37 1.40 -6.78 3.07
N TYR A 38 1.30 -7.36 1.87
CA TYR A 38 0.23 -8.29 1.53
C TYR A 38 0.12 -9.41 2.57
N LEU A 39 1.25 -10.07 2.87
CA LEU A 39 1.29 -11.14 3.86
C LEU A 39 0.90 -10.68 5.28
N LEU A 40 1.30 -9.48 5.69
CA LEU A 40 0.92 -8.93 7.00
C LEU A 40 -0.56 -8.56 7.08
N MET A 41 -1.15 -8.07 5.98
CA MET A 41 -2.57 -7.78 5.90
C MET A 41 -3.38 -9.08 5.91
N GLU A 42 -3.01 -10.08 5.10
CA GLU A 42 -3.66 -11.40 5.09
C GLU A 42 -3.59 -12.10 6.46
N LYS A 43 -2.45 -12.03 7.15
CA LYS A 43 -2.32 -12.56 8.52
C LYS A 43 -3.30 -11.93 9.51
N GLN A 44 -3.70 -10.67 9.26
CA GLN A 44 -4.63 -9.92 10.08
C GLN A 44 -6.05 -9.87 9.46
N HIS A 45 -6.36 -10.67 8.43
CA HIS A 45 -7.62 -10.59 7.70
C HIS A 45 -8.87 -10.64 8.61
N ASN A 46 -8.81 -11.41 9.70
CA ASN A 46 -9.90 -11.52 10.68
C ASN A 46 -10.10 -10.26 11.56
N ARG A 47 -9.22 -9.25 11.45
CA ARG A 47 -9.32 -7.95 12.14
C ARG A 47 -10.03 -6.87 11.32
N GLY A 48 -10.52 -7.19 10.12
CA GLY A 48 -11.31 -6.25 9.32
C GLY A 48 -11.60 -6.78 7.93
N GLN A 49 -12.89 -6.95 7.64
CA GLN A 49 -13.39 -7.48 6.37
C GLN A 49 -14.28 -6.48 5.60
N ASP A 50 -14.69 -5.39 6.26
CA ASP A 50 -15.59 -4.39 5.66
C ASP A 50 -14.88 -3.44 4.70
N GLY A 51 -13.55 -3.38 4.79
CA GLY A 51 -12.72 -2.64 3.86
C GLY A 51 -11.25 -2.74 4.18
N ALA A 52 -10.43 -2.31 3.23
CA ALA A 52 -9.00 -2.24 3.40
C ALA A 52 -8.44 -1.04 2.63
N GLY A 53 -7.25 -0.60 3.02
CA GLY A 53 -6.53 0.42 2.28
C GLY A 53 -5.03 0.20 2.35
N LEU A 54 -4.37 0.73 1.33
CA LEU A 54 -2.94 0.73 1.15
C LEU A 54 -2.51 2.15 0.84
N THR A 55 -1.43 2.60 1.46
CA THR A 55 -0.71 3.80 1.04
C THR A 55 0.78 3.53 1.01
N THR A 56 1.45 4.07 -0.01
CA THR A 56 2.90 4.02 -0.17
C THR A 56 3.45 5.43 -0.27
N ILE A 57 4.61 5.67 0.36
CA ILE A 57 5.37 6.91 0.24
C ILE A 57 6.74 6.61 -0.36
N LYS A 58 7.08 7.40 -1.39
CA LYS A 58 8.36 7.40 -2.09
C LYS A 58 9.24 8.51 -1.54
N PHE A 59 10.48 8.19 -1.19
CA PHE A 59 11.43 9.16 -0.64
C PHE A 59 12.25 9.84 -1.73
N ASP A 60 12.67 11.08 -1.45
CA ASP A 60 13.69 11.80 -2.24
C ASP A 60 13.42 11.88 -3.76
N LEU A 61 12.15 11.97 -4.15
CA LEU A 61 11.77 12.21 -5.53
C LEU A 61 11.98 13.68 -5.95
N ALA A 62 12.30 13.88 -7.22
CA ALA A 62 12.34 15.19 -7.84
C ALA A 62 10.97 15.90 -7.77
N PRO A 63 10.95 17.24 -7.66
CA PRO A 63 9.71 18.02 -7.72
C PRO A 63 8.87 17.68 -8.96
N GLY A 64 7.55 17.67 -8.80
CA GLY A 64 6.61 17.33 -9.89
C GLY A 64 6.34 15.83 -10.07
N LYS A 65 7.08 14.95 -9.37
CA LYS A 65 6.78 13.51 -9.35
C LYS A 65 5.81 13.17 -8.20
N LYS A 66 4.86 12.28 -8.48
CA LYS A 66 3.93 11.77 -7.48
C LYS A 66 4.69 10.88 -6.48
N TYR A 67 4.60 11.22 -5.20
CA TYR A 67 5.34 10.55 -4.12
C TYR A 67 4.47 9.78 -3.13
N ILE A 68 3.14 9.97 -3.14
CA ILE A 68 2.19 9.19 -2.35
C ILE A 68 1.25 8.47 -3.29
N ASP A 69 1.15 7.16 -3.18
CA ASP A 69 0.14 6.35 -3.86
C ASP A 69 -0.82 5.77 -2.83
N ARG A 70 -2.11 5.79 -3.11
CA ARG A 70 -3.15 5.27 -2.21
C ARG A 70 -4.19 4.49 -3.01
N GLU A 71 -4.57 3.34 -2.49
CA GLU A 71 -5.65 2.51 -3.00
C GLU A 71 -6.54 2.05 -1.82
N ARG A 72 -7.85 1.98 -2.02
CA ARG A 72 -8.80 1.56 -0.99
C ARG A 72 -9.89 0.70 -1.62
N SER A 73 -10.41 -0.25 -0.87
CA SER A 73 -11.59 -1.02 -1.26
C SER A 73 -12.50 -1.26 -0.05
N ASN A 74 -13.81 -1.22 -0.29
CA ASN A 74 -14.87 -1.58 0.66
C ASN A 74 -15.72 -2.76 0.11
N SER A 75 -15.17 -3.53 -0.83
CA SER A 75 -15.82 -4.73 -1.36
C SER A 75 -15.79 -5.88 -0.35
N SER A 76 -16.37 -7.02 -0.73
CA SER A 76 -16.32 -8.25 0.06
C SER A 76 -14.93 -8.89 0.15
N THR A 77 -14.01 -8.57 -0.78
CA THR A 77 -12.63 -9.07 -0.78
C THR A 77 -11.64 -7.92 -0.90
N PRO A 78 -11.58 -7.02 0.10
CA PRO A 78 -10.97 -5.71 -0.09
C PRO A 78 -9.44 -5.78 -0.20
N ILE A 79 -8.78 -6.73 0.49
CA ILE A 79 -7.32 -6.92 0.36
C ILE A 79 -6.98 -7.33 -1.08
N LYS A 80 -7.66 -8.35 -1.61
CA LYS A 80 -7.44 -8.83 -2.97
C LYS A 80 -7.60 -7.71 -3.99
N ASP A 81 -8.69 -6.95 -3.91
CA ASP A 81 -8.99 -5.88 -4.86
C ASP A 81 -7.90 -4.80 -4.90
N ILE A 82 -7.39 -4.40 -3.74
CA ILE A 82 -6.31 -3.41 -3.63
C ILE A 82 -5.05 -3.93 -4.30
N PHE A 83 -4.64 -5.15 -4.00
CA PHE A 83 -3.43 -5.71 -4.59
C PHE A 83 -3.59 -6.04 -6.07
N ASP A 84 -4.79 -6.40 -6.52
CA ASP A 84 -5.11 -6.54 -7.95
C ASP A 84 -5.01 -5.19 -8.67
N ALA A 85 -5.51 -4.10 -8.08
CA ALA A 85 -5.37 -2.75 -8.64
C ALA A 85 -3.89 -2.30 -8.72
N VAL A 86 -3.12 -2.54 -7.65
CA VAL A 86 -1.67 -2.29 -7.62
C VAL A 86 -0.96 -3.09 -8.71
N ASN A 87 -1.21 -4.40 -8.77
CA ASN A 87 -0.60 -5.29 -9.75
C ASN A 87 -0.99 -4.91 -11.18
N LYS A 88 -2.23 -4.48 -11.42
CA LYS A 88 -2.67 -3.96 -12.72
C LYS A 88 -1.86 -2.73 -13.14
N GLY A 89 -1.57 -1.82 -12.20
CA GLY A 89 -0.71 -0.66 -12.45
C GLY A 89 0.72 -1.07 -12.84
N ILE A 90 1.27 -2.05 -12.13
CA ILE A 90 2.62 -2.56 -12.38
C ILE A 90 2.69 -3.36 -13.70
N ASN A 91 1.68 -4.18 -14.00
CA ASN A 91 1.64 -5.05 -15.17
C ASN A 91 1.56 -4.29 -16.50
N LYS A 92 1.25 -2.98 -16.48
CA LYS A 92 1.38 -2.10 -17.66
C LYS A 92 2.81 -2.06 -18.22
N TYR A 93 3.80 -2.38 -17.39
CA TYR A 93 5.21 -2.41 -17.77
C TYR A 93 5.71 -3.84 -18.04
N SER A 94 4.85 -4.87 -18.00
CA SER A 94 5.26 -6.27 -18.21
C SER A 94 5.81 -6.54 -19.62
N SER A 95 5.41 -5.75 -20.62
CA SER A 95 5.98 -5.82 -21.98
C SER A 95 7.40 -5.26 -22.08
N LYS A 96 7.90 -4.59 -21.04
CA LYS A 96 9.25 -4.01 -20.95
C LYS A 96 9.94 -4.48 -19.67
N PRO A 97 10.36 -5.75 -19.58
CA PRO A 97 10.93 -6.33 -18.35
C PRO A 97 12.18 -5.60 -17.85
N GLU A 98 12.97 -5.05 -18.77
CA GLU A 98 14.15 -4.23 -18.47
C GLU A 98 13.80 -2.99 -17.63
N LEU A 99 12.72 -2.28 -17.97
CA LEU A 99 12.24 -1.13 -17.19
C LEU A 99 11.60 -1.59 -15.87
N LEU A 100 10.88 -2.71 -15.90
CA LEU A 100 10.19 -3.24 -14.73
C LEU A 100 11.17 -3.72 -13.64
N ASN A 101 12.34 -4.22 -14.06
CA ASN A 101 13.39 -4.71 -13.17
C ASN A 101 14.40 -3.63 -12.79
N ASP A 102 14.34 -2.44 -13.40
CA ASP A 102 15.11 -1.27 -12.99
C ASP A 102 14.45 -0.56 -11.79
N PRO A 103 15.04 -0.61 -10.59
CA PRO A 103 14.47 -0.02 -9.38
C PRO A 103 14.40 1.50 -9.43
N VAL A 104 15.32 2.16 -10.14
CA VAL A 104 15.36 3.61 -10.27
C VAL A 104 14.19 4.06 -11.14
N PHE A 105 14.04 3.43 -12.30
CA PHE A 105 12.88 3.65 -13.17
C PHE A 105 11.56 3.34 -12.45
N ALA A 106 11.51 2.22 -11.73
CA ALA A 106 10.33 1.79 -10.99
C ALA A 106 9.91 2.85 -9.97
N LYS A 107 10.85 3.31 -9.15
CA LYS A 107 10.60 4.35 -8.14
C LYS A 107 9.99 5.61 -8.76
N GLU A 108 10.49 6.06 -9.90
CA GLU A 108 10.02 7.30 -10.51
C GLU A 108 8.69 7.18 -11.26
N ASN A 109 8.43 6.03 -11.87
CA ASN A 109 7.37 5.92 -12.89
C ASN A 109 6.29 4.89 -12.56
N ILE A 110 6.61 3.89 -11.73
CA ILE A 110 5.67 2.81 -11.40
C ILE A 110 4.93 3.16 -10.10
N PRO A 111 3.58 3.12 -10.07
CA PRO A 111 2.81 3.32 -8.84
C PRO A 111 3.21 2.32 -7.74
N PHE A 112 3.17 2.76 -6.49
CA PHE A 112 3.48 1.94 -5.29
C PHE A 112 4.93 1.43 -5.19
N ALA A 113 5.83 1.84 -6.09
CA ALA A 113 7.26 1.61 -5.96
C ALA A 113 7.90 2.62 -4.98
N GLY A 114 7.78 2.37 -3.67
CA GLY A 114 8.30 3.24 -2.61
C GLY A 114 8.89 2.49 -1.43
N GLU A 115 9.26 3.23 -0.39
CA GLU A 115 10.00 2.70 0.76
C GLU A 115 9.16 2.58 2.02
N LEU A 116 8.08 3.34 2.14
CA LEU A 116 7.19 3.31 3.29
C LEU A 116 5.81 2.87 2.86
N PHE A 117 5.26 1.87 3.53
CA PHE A 117 3.97 1.27 3.22
C PHE A 117 3.11 1.23 4.48
N LEU A 118 1.85 1.60 4.33
CA LEU A 118 0.82 1.51 5.37
C LEU A 118 -0.37 0.74 4.81
N GLY A 119 -0.69 -0.38 5.43
CA GLY A 119 -1.90 -1.16 5.21
C GLY A 119 -2.85 -0.98 6.39
N HIS A 120 -4.14 -0.90 6.10
CA HIS A 120 -5.19 -0.86 7.10
C HIS A 120 -6.33 -1.82 6.73
N LEU A 121 -6.88 -2.51 7.72
CA LEU A 121 -8.06 -3.36 7.60
C LEU A 121 -9.16 -2.76 8.47
N ARG A 122 -10.31 -2.48 7.88
CA ARG A 122 -11.43 -1.85 8.55
C ARG A 122 -12.42 -2.90 9.05
N TYR A 123 -12.75 -2.79 10.33
CA TYR A 123 -13.96 -3.37 10.90
C TYR A 123 -14.93 -2.22 11.19
N GLY A 124 -16.02 -2.14 10.45
CA GLY A 124 -17.03 -1.09 10.55
C GLY A 124 -18.03 -1.40 11.66
N THR A 125 -17.94 -0.69 12.78
CA THR A 125 -18.92 -0.79 13.88
C THR A 125 -20.11 0.17 13.71
N PHE A 126 -19.91 1.28 13.01
CA PHE A 126 -20.92 2.33 12.77
C PHE A 126 -20.77 2.97 11.39
N GLY A 127 -21.90 3.37 10.81
CA GLY A 127 -21.99 4.04 9.49
C GLY A 127 -22.19 3.07 8.32
N ASN A 128 -22.73 3.59 7.21
CA ASN A 128 -22.85 2.83 5.97
C ASN A 128 -21.46 2.36 5.49
N ASN A 129 -21.42 1.26 4.73
CA ASN A 129 -20.19 0.76 4.13
C ASN A 129 -19.72 1.65 2.96
N SER A 130 -19.33 2.90 3.27
CA SER A 130 -18.75 3.85 2.31
C SER A 130 -17.24 3.74 2.28
N ILE A 131 -16.68 3.86 1.07
CA ILE A 131 -15.25 3.95 0.82
C ILE A 131 -14.60 5.14 1.54
N ASP A 132 -15.36 6.19 1.85
CA ASP A 132 -14.86 7.39 2.53
C ASP A 132 -14.35 7.10 3.94
N TYR A 133 -14.95 6.11 4.62
CA TYR A 133 -14.56 5.67 5.96
C TYR A 133 -13.43 4.65 5.97
N VAL A 134 -12.94 4.23 4.80
CA VAL A 134 -11.83 3.29 4.69
C VAL A 134 -10.52 4.05 4.83
N HIS A 135 -9.68 3.62 5.76
CA HIS A 135 -8.33 4.14 5.94
C HIS A 135 -7.34 3.45 4.98
N PRO A 136 -6.21 4.08 4.63
CA PRO A 136 -5.78 5.41 5.09
C PRO A 136 -6.57 6.57 4.47
N VAL A 137 -6.94 7.55 5.29
CA VAL A 137 -7.52 8.81 4.81
C VAL A 137 -6.38 9.71 4.32
N MET A 138 -6.69 10.75 3.56
CA MET A 138 -5.67 11.64 3.03
C MET A 138 -6.16 13.06 3.04
N ARG A 139 -5.29 13.98 3.44
CA ARG A 139 -5.50 15.42 3.33
C ARG A 139 -4.37 16.01 2.52
N ASP A 140 -4.69 16.32 1.27
CA ASP A 140 -3.73 16.86 0.32
C ASP A 140 -3.36 18.32 0.65
N ASN A 141 -2.09 18.65 0.40
CA ASN A 141 -1.59 20.01 0.46
C ASN A 141 -0.52 20.22 -0.62
N ASN A 142 -0.40 21.45 -1.10
CA ASN A 142 0.68 21.83 -2.02
C ASN A 142 2.05 21.76 -1.35
N TRP A 143 2.11 21.95 -0.02
CA TRP A 143 3.33 21.75 0.76
C TRP A 143 3.42 20.32 1.26
N LYS A 144 4.42 19.59 0.77
CA LYS A 144 4.69 18.18 1.14
C LYS A 144 4.69 17.91 2.64
N SER A 145 5.22 18.84 3.45
CA SER A 145 5.27 18.74 4.91
C SER A 145 3.91 18.90 5.60
N ARG A 146 2.87 19.34 4.88
CA ARG A 146 1.50 19.53 5.38
C ARG A 146 0.50 18.55 4.77
N THR A 147 0.94 17.66 3.90
CA THR A 147 0.13 16.55 3.41
C THR A 147 0.07 15.46 4.49
N LEU A 148 -1.12 15.02 4.84
CA LEU A 148 -1.36 14.00 5.86
C LEU A 148 -1.96 12.74 5.23
N VAL A 149 -1.53 11.60 5.75
CA VAL A 149 -2.00 10.24 5.45
C VAL A 149 -2.18 9.52 6.77
#